data_AF-A0A3L7X9C1-F1
#
_entry.id   AF-A0A3L7X9C1-F1
#
_cell.length_a   1.000
_cell.length_b   1.000
_cell.length_c   1.000
_cell.angle_alpha   90.00
_cell.angle_beta   90.00
_cell.angle_gamma   90.00
#
_symmetry.space_group_name_H-M   'P 1'
#
loop_
_entity.id
_entity.type
_entity.pdbx_description
1 polymer ?
#
loop_
_entity_poly.entity_id
_entity_poly.type
_entity_poly.pdbx_seq_one_letter_code
_entity_poly.pdbx_strand_id
1 'polypeptide(L)' 'MSNLILALDFGGTKFAAAVTDNRDSWIGKDLMPAPAPASAQADYAGMLAMARKLLAGRQAAA' A
#
# COMPACT_ATOMS: atom_id res chain seq x y z
N MET A 1 -16.56 12.48 -8.13
CA MET A 1 -15.77 11.26 -7.84
C MET A 1 -14.34 11.68 -7.59
N SER A 2 -13.77 11.38 -6.42
CA SER A 2 -12.36 11.64 -6.12
C SER A 2 -11.49 10.51 -6.69
N ASN A 3 -10.52 10.86 -7.53
CA ASN A 3 -9.51 9.92 -8.00
C ASN A 3 -8.52 9.65 -6.87
N LEU A 4 -8.27 8.38 -6.58
CA LEU A 4 -7.24 7.97 -5.65
C LEU A 4 -6.03 7.45 -6.42
N ILE A 5 -4.85 7.78 -5.92
CA ILE A 5 -3.57 7.25 -6.38
C ILE A 5 -3.05 6.32 -5.30
N LEU A 6 -2.78 5.08 -5.67
CA LEU A 6 -2.10 4.11 -4.81
C LEU A 6 -0.64 4.05 -5.25
N ALA A 7 0.26 4.57 -4.42
CA ALA A 7 1.69 4.50 -4.61
C ALA A 7 2.23 3.28 -3.87
N LEU A 8 3.06 2.50 -4.55
CA LEU A 8 3.61 1.26 -4.01
C LEU A 8 5.11 1.17 -4.28
N ASP A 9 5.89 0.84 -3.26
CA ASP A 9 7.33 0.63 -3.32
C ASP A 9 7.69 -0.71 -2.67
N PHE A 10 8.26 -1.61 -3.48
CA PHE A 10 8.56 -2.98 -3.08
C PHE A 10 9.96 -3.36 -3.52
N GLY A 11 10.79 -3.74 -2.56
CA GLY A 11 12.14 -4.21 -2.84
C GLY A 11 13.02 -4.19 -1.59
N GLY A 12 14.17 -4.84 -1.69
CA GLY A 12 15.12 -4.91 -0.57
C GLY A 12 14.52 -5.58 0.66
N THR A 13 14.46 -4.85 1.77
CA THR A 13 14.07 -5.40 3.08
C THR A 13 12.69 -4.98 3.57
N LYS A 14 11.99 -4.10 2.83
CA LYS A 14 10.73 -3.48 3.29
C LYS A 14 9.81 -3.18 2.11
N PHE A 15 8.52 -3.30 2.36
CA PHE A 15 7.45 -2.86 1.46
C PHE A 15 6.78 -1.62 2.04
N ALA A 16 6.50 -0.65 1.18
CA ALA A 16 5.80 0.57 1.51
C ALA A 16 4.62 0.78 0.55
N ALA A 17 3.50 1.27 1.09
CA ALA A 17 2.35 1.63 0.30
C ALA A 17 1.73 2.90 0.86
N ALA A 18 1.18 3.75 -0.01
CA ALA A 18 0.46 4.94 0.40
C ALA A 18 -0.69 5.25 -0.57
N VAL A 19 -1.74 5.88 -0.05
CA VAL A 19 -2.87 6.37 -0.81
C VAL A 19 -2.92 7.88 -0.71
N THR A 20 -3.08 8.54 -1.84
CA THR A 20 -3.28 9.99 -1.93
C THR A 20 -4.46 10.32 -2.85
N ASP A 21 -5.03 11.51 -2.69
CA ASP A 21 -5.95 12.10 -3.65
C ASP A 21 -5.21 12.93 -4.71
N ASN A 22 -5.97 13.54 -5.62
CA ASN A 22 -5.44 14.46 -6.63
C ASN A 22 -5.02 15.84 -6.08
N ARG A 23 -4.96 16.02 -4.77
CA ARG A 23 -4.54 17.26 -4.09
C ARG A 23 -3.26 17.04 -3.28
N ASP A 24 -2.55 15.95 -3.55
CA ASP A 24 -1.34 15.52 -2.83
C ASP A 24 -1.56 15.35 -1.31
N SER A 25 -2.80 15.12 -0.88
CA SER A 25 -3.10 14.83 0.51
C SER A 25 -2.89 13.34 0.79
N TRP A 26 -2.09 13.01 1.79
CA TRP A 26 -1.89 11.62 2.21
C TRP A 26 -3.12 11.13 2.99
N ILE A 27 -3.81 10.14 2.43
CA ILE A 27 -5.01 9.53 3.04
C ILE A 27 -4.62 8.39 3.97
N GLY A 28 -3.59 7.63 3.60
CA GLY A 28 -3.12 6.52 4.40
C GLY A 28 -1.78 6.00 3.91
N LYS A 29 -1.05 5.33 4.79
CA LYS A 29 0.22 4.68 4.49
C LYS A 29 0.37 3.41 5.28
N ASP A 30 1.13 2.46 4.75
CA ASP A 30 1.47 1.22 5.40
C ASP A 30 2.91 0.80 5.08
N LEU A 31 3.54 0.11 6.03
CA LEU A 31 4.91 -0.34 5.96
C LEU A 31 5.00 -1.74 6.57
N MET A 32 5.69 -2.65 5.89
CA MET A 32 5.98 -3.98 6.43
C MET A 32 7.38 -4.46 6.01
N PRO A 33 8.01 -5.37 6.76
CA PRO A 33 9.19 -6.08 6.28
C PRO A 33 8.88 -6.85 4.99
N ALA A 34 9.87 -6.98 4.11
CA ALA A 34 9.75 -7.87 2.96
C ALA A 34 9.57 -9.33 3.44
N PRO A 35 8.65 -10.09 2.84
CA PRO A 35 8.38 -11.46 3.24
C PRO A 35 9.58 -12.38 2.98
N ALA A 36 9.81 -13.33 3.89
CA ALA A 36 10.85 -14.35 3.77
C ALA A 36 10.22 -15.76 3.67
N PRO A 37 10.70 -16.65 2.78
CA PRO A 37 11.80 -16.43 1.83
C PRO A 37 11.42 -15.49 0.68
N ALA A 38 12.40 -14.76 0.15
CA ALA A 38 12.20 -13.82 -0.95
C ALA A 38 11.71 -14.56 -2.21
N SER A 39 10.55 -14.19 -2.71
CA SER A 39 9.99 -14.73 -3.96
C SER A 39 9.01 -13.75 -4.57
N ALA A 40 8.97 -13.67 -5.90
CA ALA A 40 8.03 -12.78 -6.61
C ALA A 40 6.56 -13.06 -6.24
N GLN A 41 6.22 -14.32 -5.93
CA GLN A 41 4.88 -14.72 -5.49
C GLN A 41 4.55 -14.12 -4.12
N ALA A 42 5.47 -14.21 -3.16
CA ALA A 42 5.30 -13.65 -1.82
C ALA A 42 5.27 -12.12 -1.86
N ASP A 43 6.09 -11.52 -2.72
CA ASP A 43 6.11 -10.08 -2.95
C ASP A 43 4.73 -9.63 -3.43
N TYR A 44 4.26 -10.20 -4.55
CA TYR A 44 2.93 -9.91 -5.11
C TYR A 44 1.79 -10.06 -4.09
N ALA A 45 1.81 -11.13 -3.29
CA ALA A 45 0.82 -11.34 -2.24
C ALA A 45 0.86 -10.22 -1.18
N GLY A 46 2.06 -9.80 -0.76
CA GLY A 46 2.27 -8.66 0.13
C GLY A 46 1.78 -7.35 -0.48
N MET A 47 2.13 -7.08 -1.75
CA MET A 47 1.67 -5.89 -2.49
C MET A 47 0.15 -5.79 -2.48
N LEU A 48 -0.52 -6.89 -2.83
CA LEU A 48 -1.96 -6.96 -2.94
C LEU A 48 -2.65 -6.83 -1.57
N ALA A 49 -2.07 -7.43 -0.52
CA ALA A 49 -2.58 -7.31 0.84
C ALA A 49 -2.53 -5.85 1.35
N MET A 50 -1.41 -5.16 1.15
CA MET A 50 -1.26 -3.75 1.52
C MET A 50 -2.22 -2.85 0.73
N ALA A 51 -2.33 -3.06 -0.58
CA ALA A 51 -3.29 -2.34 -1.43
C ALA A 51 -4.72 -2.50 -0.92
N ARG A 52 -5.13 -3.75 -0.61
CA ARG A 52 -6.46 -4.03 -0.06
C ARG A 52 -6.67 -3.37 1.29
N LYS A 53 -5.69 -3.45 2.20
CA LYS A 53 -5.77 -2.82 3.53
C LYS A 53 -5.98 -1.31 3.43
N LEU A 54 -5.19 -0.63 2.60
CA LEU A 54 -5.27 0.82 2.43
C LEU A 54 -6.55 1.26 1.71
N LEU A 55 -7.00 0.52 0.70
CA LEU A 55 -8.22 0.86 -0.04
C LEU A 55 -9.51 0.46 0.70
N ALA A 56 -9.44 -0.54 1.59
CA ALA A 56 -10.55 -0.93 2.46
C ALA A 56 -10.79 0.09 3.59
N GLY A 57 -9.78 0.88 3.97
CA GLY A 57 -9.85 2.02 4.89
C GLY A 57 -10.69 3.22 4.39
N ARG A 58 -11.57 3.02 3.41
CA ARG A 58 -12.61 3.96 2.99
C ARG A 58 -13.81 4.03 3.95
N GLN A 59 -13.70 3.53 5.18
CA GLN A 59 -14.36 4.21 6.28
C GLN A 59 -13.48 5.38 6.63
N ALA A 60 -13.94 6.59 6.28
CA ALA A 60 -13.27 7.85 6.55
C ALA A 60 -12.56 7.80 7.91
N ALA A 61 -11.27 8.16 7.93
CA ALA A 61 -10.63 8.51 9.19
C ALA A 61 -11.53 9.57 9.86
N ALA A 62 -12.11 9.20 11.00
CA ALA A 62 -12.87 10.09 11.86
C ALA A 62 -11.93 11.04 12.60
#